data_AF-A0A971STQ3-F1
#
_entry.id   AF-A0A971STQ3-F1
#
_cell.length_a   1.000
_cell.length_b   1.000
_cell.length_c   1.000
_cell.angle_alpha   90.00
_cell.angle_beta   90.00
_cell.angle_gamma   90.00
#
_symmetry.space_group_name_H-M   'P 1'
#
loop_
_entity.id
_entity.type
_entity.pdbx_description
1 polymer ?
#
loop_
_entity_poly.entity_id
_entity_poly.type
_entity_poly.pdbx_seq_one_letter_code
_entity_poly.pdbx_strand_id
1 'polypeptide(L)'
;MEAEFIVRAGQYLGAGLCIGLGAIGAALGEGYTGGYANISISRRPAMAPTYTRTMLVAQAVAETSAIFALMVAILLLFTDLSKWGVCQWAAAVGAGLSMGFGAFGSGIGAGLPGAEAIWGLSRQPKTSSHMTTTMLVSQAICQTPAIFALVVSFLLIFKDASGFPLWPYSASFLAAGLAMGLGAIGSGWGGGMAGGACCAGYARQPRLRSQLMTMNLVGQAVAQTPAIFALLIAIMLVVAGKTEGNILTVATTLGAGLAIGFGAVGSGLGNGANAQGACEAITMNSGTTKDMMTFMLVGQAIGQTPVIFALVVSLMLIFIPFSNMPANLVGFSALVGAGLSVGIAGIGSGYGNGINGASACRGVALSPGDRAPMLTLMLVGQAVAQTPAIFGLLVAFILMFKAQTGPATLPAAMALLSAGFCMGLGGLGPGIGNGFTGAAACEAAGHRPDQRGLIMRTMLVAQAVAQSTAIYALVIAFVLIFVV
;
A
#
# COMPACT_ATOMS: atom_id res chain seq x y z
N MET A 1 -16.29 -37.04 5.69
CA MET A 1 -15.71 -36.69 7.01
C MET A 1 -14.47 -35.81 6.85
N GLU A 2 -13.37 -36.24 6.22
CA GLU A 2 -12.12 -35.44 6.16
C GLU A 2 -12.25 -34.07 5.48
N ALA A 3 -12.94 -33.97 4.34
CA ALA A 3 -13.09 -32.69 3.62
C ALA A 3 -13.87 -31.63 4.43
N GLU A 4 -14.86 -32.06 5.22
CA GLU A 4 -15.67 -31.19 6.06
C GLU A 4 -14.84 -30.57 7.20
N PHE A 5 -13.98 -31.39 7.82
CA PHE A 5 -13.07 -30.94 8.88
C PHE A 5 -12.03 -29.96 8.35
N ILE A 6 -11.48 -30.19 7.16
CA ILE A 6 -10.52 -29.28 6.53
C ILE A 6 -11.16 -27.91 6.33
N VAL A 7 -12.38 -27.86 5.77
CA VAL A 7 -13.06 -26.59 5.49
C VAL A 7 -13.38 -25.84 6.78
N ARG A 8 -13.89 -26.53 7.80
CA ARG A 8 -14.10 -25.92 9.13
C ARG A 8 -12.79 -25.39 9.73
N ALA A 9 -11.67 -26.10 9.59
CA ALA A 9 -10.38 -25.59 10.02
C ALA A 9 -9.99 -24.30 9.27
N GLY A 10 -10.29 -24.21 7.97
CA GLY A 10 -10.13 -22.99 7.18
C GLY A 10 -11.00 -21.83 7.61
N GLN A 11 -12.25 -22.11 8.00
CA GLN A 11 -13.16 -21.11 8.57
C GLN A 11 -12.62 -20.57 9.89
N TYR A 12 -12.15 -21.43 10.79
CA TYR A 12 -11.59 -21.02 12.06
C TYR A 12 -10.28 -20.23 11.87
N LEU A 13 -9.40 -20.70 10.99
CA LEU A 13 -8.17 -19.99 10.65
C LEU A 13 -8.47 -18.62 10.01
N GLY A 14 -9.37 -18.59 9.02
CA GLY A 14 -9.80 -17.37 8.33
C GLY A 14 -10.42 -16.36 9.28
N ALA A 15 -11.34 -16.80 10.16
CA ALA A 15 -11.96 -15.94 11.16
C ALA A 15 -10.94 -15.38 12.17
N GLY A 16 -10.02 -16.23 12.66
CA GLY A 16 -8.95 -15.82 13.57
C GLY A 16 -7.99 -14.81 12.95
N LEU A 17 -7.53 -15.06 11.71
CA LEU A 17 -6.68 -14.13 10.95
C LEU A 17 -7.42 -12.82 10.67
N CYS A 18 -8.72 -12.88 10.33
CA CYS A 18 -9.55 -11.73 10.03
C CYS A 18 -9.60 -10.74 11.19
N ILE A 19 -10.10 -11.19 12.34
CA ILE A 19 -10.26 -10.30 13.51
C ILE A 19 -8.91 -9.95 14.13
N GLY A 20 -7.97 -10.90 14.17
CA GLY A 20 -6.63 -10.69 14.72
C GLY A 20 -5.89 -9.57 13.99
N LEU A 21 -5.86 -9.61 12.65
CA LEU A 21 -5.23 -8.55 11.86
C LEU A 21 -6.07 -7.27 11.84
N GLY A 22 -7.39 -7.39 11.73
CA GLY A 22 -8.29 -6.25 11.59
C GLY A 22 -8.39 -5.37 12.84
N ALA A 23 -8.28 -5.95 14.04
CA ALA A 23 -8.30 -5.21 15.29
C ALA A 23 -7.06 -4.34 15.52
N ILE A 24 -5.88 -4.74 14.99
CA ILE A 24 -4.61 -4.05 15.24
C ILE A 24 -4.69 -2.61 14.72
N GLY A 25 -5.15 -2.42 13.49
CA GLY A 25 -5.17 -1.11 12.85
C GLY A 25 -6.07 -0.11 13.57
N ALA A 26 -7.30 -0.54 13.88
CA ALA A 26 -8.27 0.28 14.62
C ALA A 26 -7.71 0.64 16.01
N ALA A 27 -7.27 -0.35 16.80
CA ALA A 27 -6.75 -0.10 18.14
C ALA A 27 -5.55 0.86 18.17
N LEU A 28 -4.62 0.75 17.22
CA LEU A 28 -3.51 1.70 17.09
C LEU A 28 -3.99 3.12 16.76
N GLY A 29 -4.91 3.26 15.79
CA GLY A 29 -5.47 4.55 15.40
C GLY A 29 -6.28 5.22 16.52
N GLU A 30 -7.09 4.44 17.23
CA GLU A 30 -7.88 4.89 18.37
C GLU A 30 -7.03 5.29 19.57
N GLY A 31 -6.03 4.47 19.90
CA GLY A 31 -5.07 4.74 20.97
C GLY A 31 -4.27 6.01 20.69
N TYR A 32 -3.84 6.22 19.45
CA TYR A 32 -3.17 7.45 19.02
C TYR A 32 -4.08 8.68 19.20
N THR A 33 -5.34 8.57 18.76
CA THR A 33 -6.36 9.62 18.93
C THR A 33 -6.61 9.94 20.42
N GLY A 34 -6.74 8.92 21.26
CA GLY A 34 -6.92 9.07 22.71
C GLY A 34 -5.71 9.69 23.40
N GLY A 35 -4.49 9.35 22.96
CA GLY A 35 -3.27 9.99 23.43
C GLY A 35 -3.28 11.51 23.20
N TYR A 36 -3.66 11.95 22.00
CA TYR A 36 -3.78 13.38 21.70
C TYR A 36 -4.92 14.08 22.45
N ALA A 37 -6.00 13.36 22.78
CA ALA A 37 -7.03 13.86 23.67
C ALA A 37 -6.48 14.14 25.07
N ASN A 38 -5.70 13.22 25.65
CA ASN A 38 -5.07 13.42 26.96
C ASN A 38 -4.12 14.62 26.97
N ILE A 39 -3.26 14.75 25.94
CA ILE A 39 -2.34 15.90 25.82
C ILE A 39 -3.13 17.22 25.64
N SER A 40 -4.27 17.17 24.94
CA SER A 40 -5.10 18.36 24.72
C SER A 40 -5.88 18.76 25.97
N ILE A 41 -6.38 17.79 26.75
CA ILE A 41 -7.02 18.01 28.06
C ILE A 41 -6.01 18.59 29.05
N SER A 42 -4.79 18.06 29.12
CA SER A 42 -3.76 18.59 30.05
C SER A 42 -3.40 20.05 29.76
N ARG A 43 -3.50 20.47 28.49
CA ARG A 43 -3.32 21.87 28.08
C ARG A 43 -4.52 22.75 28.41
N ARG A 44 -5.74 22.23 28.26
CA ARG A 44 -6.99 22.99 28.46
C ARG A 44 -8.08 22.13 29.12
N PRO A 45 -8.05 21.94 30.45
CA PRO A 45 -9.00 21.07 31.15
C PRO A 45 -10.46 21.48 30.98
N ALA A 46 -10.73 22.79 30.89
CA ALA A 46 -12.09 23.32 30.69
C ALA A 46 -12.76 22.87 29.38
N MET A 47 -11.98 22.43 28.39
CA MET A 47 -12.46 21.94 27.08
C MET A 47 -12.58 20.41 27.01
N ALA A 48 -12.34 19.70 28.12
CA ALA A 48 -12.36 18.24 28.16
C ALA A 48 -13.62 17.61 27.53
N PRO A 49 -14.86 18.09 27.81
CA PRO A 49 -16.05 17.52 27.19
C PRO A 49 -16.02 17.56 25.65
N THR A 50 -15.46 18.61 25.06
CA THR A 50 -15.34 18.77 23.61
C THR A 50 -14.29 17.83 23.02
N TYR A 51 -13.14 17.69 23.71
CA TYR A 51 -12.10 16.76 23.27
C TYR A 51 -12.58 15.31 23.36
N THR A 52 -13.21 14.93 24.47
CA THR A 52 -13.78 13.59 24.64
C THR A 52 -14.86 13.31 23.60
N ARG A 53 -15.77 14.26 23.32
CA ARG A 53 -16.77 14.08 22.26
C ARG A 53 -16.12 13.89 20.88
N THR A 54 -15.15 14.72 20.54
CA THR A 54 -14.47 14.64 19.22
C THR A 54 -13.67 13.35 19.10
N MET A 55 -13.00 12.94 20.18
CA MET A 55 -12.29 11.66 20.29
C MET A 55 -13.23 10.49 20.04
N LEU A 56 -14.38 10.42 20.73
CA LEU A 56 -15.34 9.34 20.55
C LEU A 56 -15.89 9.27 19.11
N VAL A 57 -16.15 10.43 18.50
CA VAL A 57 -16.58 10.49 17.09
C VAL A 57 -15.48 9.98 16.16
N ALA A 58 -14.23 10.39 16.37
CA ALA A 58 -13.09 9.97 15.56
C ALA A 58 -12.81 8.46 15.71
N GLN A 59 -12.87 7.94 16.94
CA GLN A 59 -12.69 6.53 17.26
C GLN A 59 -13.80 5.68 16.67
N ALA A 60 -15.07 6.09 16.79
CA ALA A 60 -16.18 5.37 16.19
C ALA A 60 -16.04 5.18 14.67
N VAL A 61 -15.46 6.16 13.96
CA VAL A 61 -15.17 6.02 12.53
C VAL A 61 -13.95 5.12 12.28
N ALA A 62 -12.90 5.21 13.09
CA ALA A 62 -11.74 4.31 12.99
C ALA A 62 -12.14 2.84 13.24
N GLU A 63 -13.02 2.59 14.21
CA GLU A 63 -13.53 1.29 14.61
C GLU A 63 -14.34 0.59 13.51
N THR A 64 -14.90 1.33 12.55
CA THR A 64 -15.69 0.75 11.45
C THR A 64 -14.95 -0.36 10.70
N SER A 65 -13.63 -0.25 10.53
CA SER A 65 -12.83 -1.28 9.88
C SER A 65 -12.71 -2.56 10.74
N ALA A 66 -12.59 -2.43 12.05
CA ALA A 66 -12.62 -3.57 12.98
C ALA A 66 -14.01 -4.21 13.05
N ILE A 67 -15.09 -3.42 12.97
CA ILE A 67 -16.46 -3.93 12.87
C ILE A 67 -16.65 -4.74 11.59
N PHE A 68 -16.09 -4.29 10.45
CA PHE A 68 -16.12 -5.06 9.22
C PHE A 68 -15.35 -6.39 9.34
N ALA A 69 -14.18 -6.39 10.00
CA ALA A 69 -13.44 -7.61 10.30
C ALA A 69 -14.22 -8.55 11.24
N LEU A 70 -14.86 -8.01 12.27
CA LEU A 70 -15.70 -8.77 13.19
C LEU A 70 -16.88 -9.41 12.45
N MET A 71 -17.56 -8.64 11.59
CA MET A 71 -18.66 -9.14 10.79
C MET A 71 -18.22 -10.29 9.88
N VAL A 72 -17.10 -10.14 9.16
CA VAL A 72 -16.55 -11.21 8.31
C VAL A 72 -16.16 -12.44 9.14
N ALA A 73 -15.53 -12.26 10.30
CA ALA A 73 -15.18 -13.36 11.20
C ALA A 73 -16.43 -14.12 11.69
N ILE A 74 -17.47 -13.40 12.12
CA ILE A 74 -18.76 -14.00 12.53
C ILE A 74 -19.38 -14.77 11.36
N LEU A 75 -19.41 -14.19 10.16
CA LEU A 75 -19.93 -14.87 8.97
C LEU A 75 -19.14 -16.15 8.67
N LEU A 76 -17.81 -16.12 8.76
CA LEU A 76 -16.98 -17.31 8.55
C LEU A 76 -17.27 -18.40 9.59
N LEU A 77 -17.58 -18.05 10.85
CA LEU A 77 -17.86 -19.01 11.91
C LEU A 77 -19.25 -19.65 11.82
N PHE A 78 -20.26 -18.89 11.42
CA PHE A 78 -21.66 -19.32 11.47
C PHE A 78 -22.26 -19.71 10.11
N THR A 79 -21.54 -19.48 9.00
CA THR A 79 -21.98 -19.95 7.68
C THR A 79 -21.58 -21.40 7.47
N ASP A 80 -22.51 -22.23 6.99
CA ASP A 80 -22.23 -23.64 6.69
C ASP A 80 -21.51 -23.79 5.34
N LEU A 81 -20.18 -23.66 5.39
CA LEU A 81 -19.27 -23.84 4.25
C LEU A 81 -18.76 -25.29 4.12
N SER A 82 -19.16 -26.16 5.04
CA SER A 82 -18.78 -27.57 5.19
C SER A 82 -18.97 -28.44 3.94
N LYS A 83 -19.88 -28.04 3.03
CA LYS A 83 -20.26 -28.82 1.83
C LYS A 83 -19.25 -28.72 0.67
N TRP A 84 -18.31 -27.80 0.74
CA TRP A 84 -17.54 -27.33 -0.41
C TRP A 84 -16.06 -27.58 -0.10
N GLY A 85 -15.34 -28.40 -0.89
CA GLY A 85 -14.00 -28.92 -0.55
C GLY A 85 -12.85 -27.90 -0.37
N VAL A 86 -11.61 -28.25 -0.73
CA VAL A 86 -10.40 -27.44 -0.48
C VAL A 86 -10.46 -26.02 -1.08
N CYS A 87 -11.24 -25.80 -2.16
CA CYS A 87 -11.49 -24.47 -2.69
C CYS A 87 -12.16 -23.54 -1.66
N GLN A 88 -13.11 -24.05 -0.87
CA GLN A 88 -13.80 -23.25 0.13
C GLN A 88 -12.91 -22.97 1.33
N TRP A 89 -12.01 -23.88 1.68
CA TRP A 89 -10.95 -23.60 2.65
C TRP A 89 -10.15 -22.37 2.24
N ALA A 90 -9.70 -22.34 0.98
CA ALA A 90 -8.90 -21.21 0.48
C ALA A 90 -9.73 -19.93 0.34
N ALA A 91 -11.02 -20.03 0.02
CA ALA A 91 -11.95 -18.89 0.03
C ALA A 91 -12.15 -18.33 1.44
N ALA A 92 -12.32 -19.17 2.45
CA ALA A 92 -12.48 -18.76 3.84
C ALA A 92 -11.21 -18.07 4.38
N VAL A 93 -10.03 -18.64 4.12
CA VAL A 93 -8.75 -18.03 4.49
C VAL A 93 -8.49 -16.75 3.69
N GLY A 94 -8.76 -16.76 2.38
CA GLY A 94 -8.64 -15.59 1.51
C GLY A 94 -9.53 -14.43 1.94
N ALA A 95 -10.79 -14.71 2.30
CA ALA A 95 -11.70 -13.70 2.85
C ALA A 95 -11.17 -13.12 4.17
N GLY A 96 -10.67 -13.98 5.06
CA GLY A 96 -10.07 -13.53 6.31
C GLY A 96 -8.84 -12.63 6.10
N LEU A 97 -7.94 -13.02 5.21
CA LEU A 97 -6.74 -12.23 4.86
C LEU A 97 -7.10 -10.90 4.17
N SER A 98 -8.11 -10.91 3.29
CA SER A 98 -8.58 -9.72 2.61
C SER A 98 -9.05 -8.66 3.61
N MET A 99 -10.06 -9.00 4.42
CA MET A 99 -10.63 -8.06 5.40
C MET A 99 -9.63 -7.72 6.51
N GLY A 100 -8.84 -8.69 6.99
CA GLY A 100 -7.87 -8.48 8.05
C GLY A 100 -6.82 -7.43 7.69
N PHE A 101 -6.12 -7.61 6.56
CA PHE A 101 -5.16 -6.60 6.08
C PHE A 101 -5.82 -5.32 5.57
N GLY A 102 -7.03 -5.39 5.01
CA GLY A 102 -7.77 -4.20 4.57
C GLY A 102 -8.18 -3.28 5.71
N ALA A 103 -8.56 -3.86 6.86
CA ALA A 103 -8.85 -3.11 8.07
C ALA A 103 -7.58 -2.52 8.72
N PHE A 104 -6.44 -3.21 8.60
CA PHE A 104 -5.16 -2.77 9.18
C PHE A 104 -4.76 -1.36 8.72
N GLY A 105 -4.64 -1.12 7.41
CA GLY A 105 -4.21 0.18 6.90
C GLY A 105 -5.22 1.29 7.15
N SER A 106 -6.51 0.99 6.94
CA SER A 106 -7.59 1.97 7.07
C SER A 106 -7.81 2.40 8.53
N GLY A 107 -7.66 1.48 9.48
CA GLY A 107 -7.75 1.77 10.92
C GLY A 107 -6.63 2.70 11.40
N ILE A 108 -5.38 2.42 11.02
CA ILE A 108 -4.22 3.30 11.34
C ILE A 108 -4.43 4.67 10.69
N GLY A 109 -4.80 4.67 9.40
CA GLY A 109 -5.05 5.88 8.63
C GLY A 109 -6.13 6.77 9.25
N ALA A 110 -7.25 6.19 9.69
CA ALA A 110 -8.36 6.94 10.29
C ALA A 110 -7.98 7.61 11.63
N GLY A 111 -7.02 7.05 12.37
CA GLY A 111 -6.53 7.66 13.61
C GLY A 111 -5.78 8.98 13.41
N LEU A 112 -5.09 9.16 12.28
CA LEU A 112 -4.26 10.35 12.03
C LEU A 112 -5.09 11.66 11.91
N PRO A 113 -6.16 11.72 11.09
CA PRO A 113 -7.08 12.86 11.09
C PRO A 113 -7.73 13.11 12.46
N GLY A 114 -8.08 12.05 13.18
CA GLY A 114 -8.68 12.15 14.52
C GLY A 114 -7.76 12.85 15.51
N ALA A 115 -6.52 12.39 15.61
CA ALA A 115 -5.50 12.96 16.47
C ALA A 115 -5.20 14.44 16.13
N GLU A 116 -4.98 14.75 14.85
CA GLU A 116 -4.68 16.12 14.41
C GLU A 116 -5.89 17.05 14.54
N ALA A 117 -7.12 16.54 14.40
CA ALA A 117 -8.32 17.31 14.68
C ALA A 117 -8.40 17.71 16.15
N ILE A 118 -8.24 16.76 17.08
CA ILE A 118 -8.28 17.03 18.52
C ILE A 118 -7.16 18.00 18.92
N TRP A 119 -5.95 17.75 18.43
CA TRP A 119 -4.82 18.66 18.62
C TRP A 119 -5.11 20.05 18.07
N GLY A 120 -5.71 20.12 16.90
CA GLY A 120 -6.13 21.34 16.25
C GLY A 120 -7.15 22.12 17.09
N LEU A 121 -8.13 21.44 17.70
CA LEU A 121 -9.09 22.05 18.62
C LEU A 121 -8.43 22.63 19.88
N SER A 122 -7.34 22.01 20.35
CA SER A 122 -6.55 22.57 21.46
C SER A 122 -5.94 23.92 21.12
N ARG A 123 -5.62 24.16 19.85
CA ARG A 123 -5.10 25.43 19.34
C ARG A 123 -6.24 26.39 19.00
N GLN A 124 -7.28 25.90 18.33
CA GLN A 124 -8.40 26.67 17.81
C GLN A 124 -9.79 26.11 18.21
N PRO A 125 -10.29 26.44 19.40
CA PRO A 125 -11.59 25.95 19.86
C PRO A 125 -12.77 26.44 19.02
N LYS A 126 -12.64 27.66 18.45
CA LYS A 126 -13.72 28.33 17.71
C LYS A 126 -14.08 27.63 16.39
N THR A 127 -13.20 26.77 15.87
CA THR A 127 -13.41 26.07 14.59
C THR A 127 -13.93 24.65 14.77
N SER A 128 -14.48 24.31 15.93
CA SER A 128 -14.84 22.93 16.29
C SER A 128 -15.73 22.20 15.29
N SER A 129 -16.86 22.78 14.91
CA SER A 129 -17.78 22.17 13.93
C SER A 129 -17.09 21.85 12.60
N HIS A 130 -16.38 22.84 12.04
CA HIS A 130 -15.68 22.69 10.77
C HIS A 130 -14.49 21.72 10.85
N MET A 131 -13.81 21.65 12.00
CA MET A 131 -12.75 20.68 12.23
C MET A 131 -13.32 19.25 12.22
N THR A 132 -14.43 19.02 12.91
CA THR A 132 -15.11 17.72 12.89
C THR A 132 -15.54 17.33 11.48
N THR A 133 -16.10 18.25 10.68
CA THR A 133 -16.40 17.95 9.27
C THR A 133 -15.13 17.58 8.48
N THR A 134 -14.03 18.29 8.71
CA THR A 134 -12.75 18.05 8.01
C THR A 134 -12.16 16.68 8.33
N MET A 135 -12.19 16.33 9.61
CA MET A 135 -11.84 15.03 10.13
C MET A 135 -12.70 13.93 9.50
N LEU A 136 -14.02 14.05 9.58
CA LEU A 136 -14.96 13.02 9.10
C LEU A 136 -14.85 12.78 7.59
N VAL A 137 -14.74 13.84 6.79
CA VAL A 137 -14.54 13.71 5.33
C VAL A 137 -13.23 12.96 5.05
N SER A 138 -12.16 13.30 5.76
CA SER A 138 -10.87 12.63 5.58
C SER A 138 -10.90 11.16 6.01
N GLN A 139 -11.54 10.86 7.15
CA GLN A 139 -11.68 9.50 7.65
C GLN A 139 -12.57 8.63 6.75
N ALA A 140 -13.66 9.19 6.21
CA ALA A 140 -14.55 8.46 5.30
C ALA A 140 -13.79 7.99 4.04
N ILE A 141 -12.92 8.83 3.50
CA ILE A 141 -12.13 8.52 2.31
C ILE A 141 -11.03 7.50 2.66
N CYS A 142 -10.33 7.62 3.78
CA CYS A 142 -9.31 6.62 4.16
C CYS A 142 -9.88 5.25 4.53
N GLN A 143 -11.21 5.14 4.75
CA GLN A 143 -11.90 3.86 5.01
C GLN A 143 -12.34 3.10 3.75
N THR A 144 -12.29 3.70 2.55
CA THR A 144 -12.70 3.00 1.32
C THR A 144 -11.91 1.71 1.03
N PRO A 145 -10.60 1.59 1.35
CA PRO A 145 -9.88 0.33 1.11
C PRO A 145 -10.37 -0.82 1.99
N ALA A 146 -10.84 -0.54 3.21
CA ALA A 146 -11.50 -1.52 4.06
C ALA A 146 -12.84 -1.98 3.46
N ILE A 147 -13.59 -1.07 2.83
CA ILE A 147 -14.83 -1.42 2.11
C ILE A 147 -14.50 -2.33 0.90
N PHE A 148 -13.45 -2.04 0.13
CA PHE A 148 -13.03 -2.90 -0.98
C PHE A 148 -12.65 -4.31 -0.51
N ALA A 149 -11.90 -4.41 0.60
CA ALA A 149 -11.58 -5.68 1.24
C ALA A 149 -12.81 -6.43 1.74
N LEU A 150 -13.78 -5.71 2.29
CA LEU A 150 -15.06 -6.28 2.72
C LEU A 150 -15.82 -6.89 1.53
N VAL A 151 -15.92 -6.15 0.41
CA VAL A 151 -16.58 -6.63 -0.81
C VAL A 151 -15.90 -7.89 -1.34
N VAL A 152 -14.56 -7.92 -1.42
CA VAL A 152 -13.82 -9.13 -1.85
C VAL A 152 -14.05 -10.30 -0.89
N SER A 153 -14.10 -10.04 0.42
CA SER A 153 -14.39 -11.07 1.42
C SER A 153 -15.78 -11.67 1.24
N PHE A 154 -16.80 -10.84 0.98
CA PHE A 154 -18.14 -11.30 0.66
C PHE A 154 -18.20 -12.09 -0.64
N LEU A 155 -17.51 -11.62 -1.68
CA LEU A 155 -17.41 -12.34 -2.94
C LEU A 155 -16.81 -13.73 -2.70
N LEU A 156 -15.77 -13.86 -1.88
CA LEU A 156 -15.14 -15.15 -1.57
C LEU A 156 -16.03 -16.06 -0.73
N ILE A 157 -16.72 -15.53 0.30
CA ILE A 157 -17.59 -16.33 1.17
C ILE A 157 -18.79 -16.91 0.40
N PHE A 158 -19.42 -16.10 -0.45
CA PHE A 158 -20.64 -16.48 -1.15
C PHE A 158 -20.42 -17.02 -2.57
N LYS A 159 -19.17 -17.13 -3.04
CA LYS A 159 -18.89 -17.72 -4.34
C LYS A 159 -19.19 -19.21 -4.32
N ASP A 160 -20.08 -19.63 -5.22
CA ASP A 160 -20.31 -21.05 -5.48
C ASP A 160 -19.02 -21.68 -6.05
N ALA A 161 -18.48 -22.65 -5.30
CA ALA A 161 -17.28 -23.41 -5.62
C ALA A 161 -17.56 -24.89 -5.98
N SER A 162 -18.83 -25.30 -6.14
CA SER A 162 -19.23 -26.73 -6.27
C SER A 162 -18.84 -27.40 -7.59
N GLY A 163 -18.48 -26.61 -8.60
CA GLY A 163 -18.22 -27.12 -9.96
C GLY A 163 -16.77 -27.02 -10.44
N PHE A 164 -15.83 -26.56 -9.62
CA PHE A 164 -14.46 -26.26 -10.06
C PHE A 164 -13.44 -27.32 -9.63
N PRO A 165 -12.41 -27.62 -10.44
CA PRO A 165 -11.32 -28.49 -10.03
C PRO A 165 -10.62 -27.95 -8.76
N LEU A 166 -10.47 -28.81 -7.76
CA LEU A 166 -9.89 -28.53 -6.42
C LEU A 166 -8.56 -27.75 -6.47
N TRP A 167 -7.79 -27.99 -7.52
CA TRP A 167 -6.46 -27.44 -7.76
C TRP A 167 -6.40 -27.13 -9.26
N PRO A 168 -6.21 -25.87 -9.68
CA PRO A 168 -5.59 -24.70 -9.04
C PRO A 168 -6.56 -23.67 -8.43
N TYR A 169 -7.87 -23.88 -8.53
CA TYR A 169 -8.87 -22.83 -8.29
C TYR A 169 -8.86 -22.30 -6.84
N SER A 170 -8.47 -23.15 -5.89
CA SER A 170 -8.21 -22.78 -4.49
C SER A 170 -7.15 -21.67 -4.35
N ALA A 171 -6.09 -21.71 -5.14
CA ALA A 171 -5.00 -20.73 -5.08
C ALA A 171 -5.44 -19.33 -5.53
N SER A 172 -6.36 -19.25 -6.50
CA SER A 172 -6.93 -17.99 -6.98
C SER A 172 -7.67 -17.23 -5.87
N PHE A 173 -8.39 -17.95 -5.00
CA PHE A 173 -9.12 -17.33 -3.90
C PHE A 173 -8.20 -16.79 -2.80
N LEU A 174 -7.16 -17.56 -2.47
CA LEU A 174 -6.13 -17.09 -1.55
C LEU A 174 -5.40 -15.88 -2.13
N ALA A 175 -5.05 -15.92 -3.42
CA ALA A 175 -4.39 -14.85 -4.14
C ALA A 175 -5.26 -13.58 -4.22
N ALA A 176 -6.56 -13.71 -4.47
CA ALA A 176 -7.50 -12.59 -4.47
C ALA A 176 -7.59 -11.92 -3.10
N GLY A 177 -7.61 -12.74 -2.04
CA GLY A 177 -7.58 -12.26 -0.66
C GLY A 177 -6.32 -11.47 -0.34
N LEU A 178 -5.15 -12.02 -0.70
CA LEU A 178 -3.84 -11.37 -0.51
C LEU A 178 -3.69 -10.10 -1.35
N ALA A 179 -4.14 -10.11 -2.61
CA ALA A 179 -4.11 -8.97 -3.51
C ALA A 179 -4.83 -7.77 -2.88
N MET A 180 -6.11 -7.96 -2.55
CA MET A 180 -6.93 -6.89 -1.98
C MET A 180 -6.47 -6.51 -0.56
N GLY A 181 -6.21 -7.50 0.30
CA GLY A 181 -5.82 -7.25 1.68
C GLY A 181 -4.54 -6.41 1.78
N LEU A 182 -3.45 -6.89 1.17
CA LEU A 182 -2.18 -6.15 1.17
C LEU A 182 -2.30 -4.82 0.42
N GLY A 183 -3.00 -4.79 -0.73
CA GLY A 183 -3.14 -3.57 -1.53
C GLY A 183 -3.96 -2.46 -0.85
N ALA A 184 -4.81 -2.82 0.11
CA ALA A 184 -5.55 -1.86 0.92
C ALA A 184 -4.70 -1.17 2.00
N ILE A 185 -3.64 -1.82 2.49
CA ILE A 185 -2.82 -1.30 3.61
C ILE A 185 -2.30 0.09 3.29
N GLY A 186 -1.62 0.23 2.14
CA GLY A 186 -0.94 1.48 1.82
C GLY A 186 -1.89 2.63 1.53
N SER A 187 -2.98 2.36 0.81
CA SER A 187 -3.96 3.38 0.43
C SER A 187 -4.74 3.89 1.65
N GLY A 188 -5.10 3.00 2.59
CA GLY A 188 -5.83 3.37 3.80
C GLY A 188 -4.98 4.23 4.73
N TRP A 189 -3.73 3.80 4.98
CA TRP A 189 -2.80 4.56 5.81
C TRP A 189 -2.40 5.88 5.15
N GLY A 190 -2.00 5.85 3.88
CA GLY A 190 -1.60 7.04 3.13
C GLY A 190 -2.71 8.10 3.05
N GLY A 191 -3.96 7.69 2.85
CA GLY A 191 -5.11 8.61 2.89
C GLY A 191 -5.26 9.31 4.25
N GLY A 192 -5.03 8.56 5.34
CA GLY A 192 -5.00 9.08 6.69
C GLY A 192 -3.93 10.15 6.93
N MET A 193 -2.72 9.95 6.39
CA MET A 193 -1.62 10.93 6.48
C MET A 193 -2.01 12.27 5.85
N ALA A 194 -2.58 12.24 4.64
CA ALA A 194 -3.08 13.43 3.95
C ALA A 194 -4.21 14.12 4.74
N GLY A 195 -5.15 13.33 5.27
CA GLY A 195 -6.24 13.82 6.10
C GLY A 195 -5.78 14.47 7.42
N GLY A 196 -4.79 13.88 8.08
CA GLY A 196 -4.14 14.44 9.27
C GLY A 196 -3.48 15.79 8.97
N ALA A 197 -2.69 15.85 7.89
CA ALA A 197 -2.06 17.08 7.44
C ALA A 197 -3.08 18.18 7.08
N CYS A 198 -4.21 17.80 6.48
CA CYS A 198 -5.32 18.72 6.20
C CYS A 198 -5.93 19.29 7.50
N CYS A 199 -6.19 18.44 8.50
CA CYS A 199 -6.72 18.87 9.80
C CYS A 199 -5.72 19.78 10.54
N ALA A 200 -4.44 19.39 10.58
CA ALA A 200 -3.36 20.17 11.16
C ALA A 200 -3.20 21.53 10.45
N GLY A 201 -3.28 21.52 9.12
CA GLY A 201 -3.21 22.73 8.30
C GLY A 201 -4.38 23.66 8.57
N TYR A 202 -5.60 23.13 8.65
CA TYR A 202 -6.80 23.91 8.97
C TYR A 202 -6.71 24.52 10.37
N ALA A 203 -6.16 23.78 11.34
CA ALA A 203 -5.90 24.28 12.68
C ALA A 203 -4.85 25.40 12.74
N ARG A 204 -3.90 25.43 11.81
CA ARG A 204 -2.92 26.52 11.70
C ARG A 204 -3.54 27.73 11.00
N GLN A 205 -4.23 27.50 9.88
CA GLN A 205 -4.79 28.55 9.03
C GLN A 205 -6.23 28.24 8.59
N PRO A 206 -7.25 28.64 9.38
CA PRO A 206 -8.65 28.33 9.08
C PRO A 206 -9.16 28.93 7.78
N ARG A 207 -8.56 30.04 7.34
CA ARG A 207 -8.91 30.71 6.08
C ARG A 207 -8.64 29.83 4.86
N LEU A 208 -7.68 28.90 4.95
CA LEU A 208 -7.30 28.02 3.84
C LEU A 208 -8.14 26.74 3.75
N ARG A 209 -9.23 26.62 4.52
CA ARG A 209 -10.06 25.41 4.58
C ARG A 209 -10.41 24.86 3.20
N SER A 210 -10.88 25.72 2.29
CA SER A 210 -11.28 25.28 0.95
C SER A 210 -10.10 24.72 0.16
N GLN A 211 -8.95 25.40 0.20
CA GLN A 211 -7.75 24.98 -0.53
C GLN A 211 -7.18 23.67 0.02
N LEU A 212 -7.11 23.55 1.35
CA LEU A 212 -6.67 22.33 2.02
C LEU A 212 -7.61 21.16 1.74
N MET A 213 -8.93 21.39 1.76
CA MET A 213 -9.89 20.35 1.42
C MET A 213 -9.77 19.91 -0.03
N THR A 214 -9.63 20.83 -0.98
CA THR A 214 -9.40 20.46 -2.39
C THR A 214 -8.11 19.63 -2.53
N MET A 215 -7.02 20.06 -1.89
CA MET A 215 -5.74 19.35 -1.94
C MET A 215 -5.85 17.95 -1.32
N ASN A 216 -6.52 17.85 -0.16
CA ASN A 216 -6.76 16.60 0.53
C ASN A 216 -7.61 15.64 -0.31
N LEU A 217 -8.73 16.10 -0.85
CA LEU A 217 -9.63 15.26 -1.66
C LEU A 217 -8.92 14.72 -2.89
N VAL A 218 -8.19 15.57 -3.62
CA VAL A 218 -7.49 15.13 -4.82
C VAL A 218 -6.31 14.24 -4.48
N GLY A 219 -5.51 14.62 -3.47
CA GLY A 219 -4.38 13.82 -3.02
C GLY A 219 -4.80 12.42 -2.55
N GLN A 220 -5.90 12.33 -1.79
CA GLN A 220 -6.45 11.04 -1.36
C GLN A 220 -7.06 10.23 -2.51
N ALA A 221 -7.75 10.86 -3.46
CA ALA A 221 -8.28 10.16 -4.63
C ALA A 221 -7.17 9.44 -5.41
N VAL A 222 -6.02 10.11 -5.58
CA VAL A 222 -4.84 9.53 -6.23
C VAL A 222 -4.15 8.48 -5.35
N ALA A 223 -4.16 8.66 -4.02
CA ALA A 223 -3.64 7.67 -3.07
C ALA A 223 -4.47 6.38 -3.00
N GLN A 224 -5.72 6.38 -3.47
CA GLN A 224 -6.57 5.19 -3.51
C GLN A 224 -6.40 4.31 -4.75
N THR A 225 -5.82 4.82 -5.83
CA THR A 225 -5.66 4.04 -7.07
C THR A 225 -4.93 2.70 -6.88
N PRO A 226 -3.92 2.55 -5.99
CA PRO A 226 -3.28 1.26 -5.77
C PRO A 226 -4.24 0.20 -5.21
N ALA A 227 -5.14 0.59 -4.29
CA ALA A 227 -6.18 -0.29 -3.79
C ALA A 227 -7.22 -0.66 -4.87
N ILE A 228 -7.52 0.27 -5.79
CA ILE A 228 -8.41 -0.02 -6.93
C ILE A 228 -7.77 -1.03 -7.88
N PHE A 229 -6.47 -0.92 -8.17
CA PHE A 229 -5.76 -1.92 -8.97
C PHE A 229 -5.73 -3.30 -8.30
N ALA A 230 -5.52 -3.34 -6.98
CA ALA A 230 -5.61 -4.57 -6.20
C ALA A 230 -7.02 -5.18 -6.21
N LEU A 231 -8.06 -4.35 -6.07
CA LEU A 231 -9.46 -4.77 -6.18
C LEU A 231 -9.76 -5.38 -7.55
N LEU A 232 -9.30 -4.72 -8.62
CA LEU A 232 -9.48 -5.20 -9.99
C LEU A 232 -8.86 -6.59 -10.19
N ILE A 233 -7.61 -6.78 -9.74
CA ILE A 233 -6.95 -8.09 -9.82
C ILE A 233 -7.66 -9.13 -8.93
N ALA A 234 -8.10 -8.76 -7.73
CA ALA A 234 -8.84 -9.67 -6.86
C ALA A 234 -10.16 -10.14 -7.51
N ILE A 235 -10.94 -9.22 -8.09
CA ILE A 235 -12.18 -9.55 -8.81
C ILE A 235 -11.86 -10.43 -10.03
N MET A 236 -10.81 -10.10 -10.81
CA MET A 236 -10.40 -10.92 -11.94
C MET A 236 -10.02 -12.35 -11.53
N LEU A 237 -9.29 -12.52 -10.42
CA LEU A 237 -8.93 -13.84 -9.91
C LEU A 237 -10.15 -14.64 -9.43
N VAL A 238 -11.16 -13.96 -8.86
CA VAL A 238 -12.41 -14.60 -8.40
C VAL A 238 -13.32 -14.98 -9.57
N VAL A 239 -13.48 -14.09 -10.56
CA VAL A 239 -14.47 -14.24 -11.64
C VAL A 239 -13.89 -14.91 -12.88
N ALA A 240 -12.68 -14.53 -13.28
CA ALA A 240 -12.02 -14.95 -14.51
C ALA A 240 -10.79 -15.84 -14.26
N GLY A 241 -10.68 -16.43 -13.07
CA GLY A 241 -9.56 -17.31 -12.72
C GLY A 241 -9.40 -18.47 -13.71
N LYS A 242 -8.16 -18.76 -14.09
CA LYS A 242 -7.81 -19.88 -14.98
C LYS A 242 -8.34 -21.20 -14.41
N THR A 243 -9.07 -21.96 -15.22
CA THR A 243 -9.70 -23.24 -14.87
C THR A 243 -8.81 -24.46 -15.12
N GLU A 244 -7.63 -24.26 -15.72
CA GLU A 244 -6.71 -25.35 -16.07
C GLU A 244 -6.00 -25.94 -14.85
N GLY A 245 -6.18 -27.25 -14.63
CA GLY A 245 -5.74 -28.08 -13.50
C GLY A 245 -4.23 -28.20 -13.19
N ASN A 246 -3.37 -27.25 -13.56
CA ASN A 246 -1.91 -27.40 -13.50
C ASN A 246 -1.26 -26.58 -12.35
N ILE A 247 -0.10 -27.03 -11.86
CA ILE A 247 0.72 -26.35 -10.85
C ILE A 247 1.15 -24.95 -11.31
N LEU A 248 1.35 -24.74 -12.62
CA LEU A 248 1.62 -23.41 -13.17
C LEU A 248 0.49 -22.45 -12.90
N THR A 249 -0.76 -22.91 -12.99
CA THR A 249 -1.91 -22.06 -12.79
C THR A 249 -1.96 -21.54 -11.34
N VAL A 250 -1.67 -22.40 -10.37
CA VAL A 250 -1.48 -22.01 -8.95
C VAL A 250 -0.40 -20.94 -8.84
N ALA A 251 0.74 -21.16 -9.51
CA ALA A 251 1.87 -20.25 -9.45
C ALA A 251 1.56 -18.88 -10.07
N THR A 252 0.89 -18.85 -11.23
CA THR A 252 0.50 -17.61 -11.89
C THR A 252 -0.50 -16.81 -11.07
N THR A 253 -1.49 -17.49 -10.46
CA THR A 253 -2.54 -16.82 -9.69
C THR A 253 -2.00 -16.27 -8.38
N LEU A 254 -1.23 -17.07 -7.62
CA LEU A 254 -0.53 -16.60 -6.43
C LEU A 254 0.48 -15.49 -6.74
N GLY A 255 1.30 -15.68 -7.77
CA GLY A 255 2.27 -14.67 -8.23
C GLY A 255 1.60 -13.34 -8.58
N ALA A 256 0.45 -13.38 -9.28
CA ALA A 256 -0.32 -12.18 -9.60
C ALA A 256 -0.86 -11.49 -8.35
N GLY A 257 -1.43 -12.25 -7.41
CA GLY A 257 -1.96 -11.68 -6.17
C GLY A 257 -0.87 -11.03 -5.30
N LEU A 258 0.28 -11.70 -5.17
CA LEU A 258 1.43 -11.19 -4.40
C LEU A 258 2.08 -9.97 -5.07
N ALA A 259 2.19 -9.96 -6.40
CA ALA A 259 2.73 -8.83 -7.15
C ALA A 259 1.95 -7.55 -6.86
N ILE A 260 0.65 -7.53 -7.16
CA ILE A 260 -0.17 -6.33 -6.95
C ILE A 260 -0.35 -6.01 -5.47
N GLY A 261 -0.52 -7.02 -4.62
CA GLY A 261 -0.74 -6.85 -3.19
C GLY A 261 0.40 -6.07 -2.54
N PHE A 262 1.64 -6.53 -2.69
CA PHE A 262 2.80 -5.81 -2.15
C PHE A 262 3.09 -4.52 -2.92
N GLY A 263 3.00 -4.53 -4.25
CA GLY A 263 3.29 -3.35 -5.07
C GLY A 263 2.41 -2.14 -4.73
N ALA A 264 1.15 -2.39 -4.35
CA ALA A 264 0.21 -1.34 -3.98
C ALA A 264 0.50 -0.70 -2.60
N VAL A 265 1.16 -1.40 -1.67
CA VAL A 265 1.46 -0.87 -0.32
C VAL A 265 2.34 0.38 -0.42
N GLY A 266 3.46 0.30 -1.13
CA GLY A 266 4.42 1.40 -1.24
C GLY A 266 3.83 2.63 -1.92
N SER A 267 3.19 2.43 -3.08
CA SER A 267 2.58 3.53 -3.83
C SER A 267 1.43 4.18 -3.08
N GLY A 268 0.62 3.42 -2.34
CA GLY A 268 -0.46 3.97 -1.51
C GLY A 268 0.08 4.87 -0.39
N LEU A 269 1.07 4.37 0.38
CA LEU A 269 1.73 5.15 1.43
C LEU A 269 2.42 6.38 0.87
N GLY A 270 3.19 6.22 -0.21
CA GLY A 270 3.94 7.30 -0.84
C GLY A 270 3.04 8.40 -1.39
N ASN A 271 1.94 8.05 -2.06
CA ASN A 271 0.99 9.04 -2.56
C ASN A 271 0.33 9.82 -1.42
N GLY A 272 0.03 9.14 -0.31
CA GLY A 272 -0.45 9.77 0.92
C GLY A 272 0.56 10.73 1.54
N ALA A 273 1.83 10.32 1.64
CA ALA A 273 2.92 11.17 2.13
C ALA A 273 3.12 12.43 1.28
N ASN A 274 3.06 12.28 -0.05
CA ASN A 274 3.14 13.42 -0.98
C ASN A 274 1.98 14.39 -0.78
N ALA A 275 0.75 13.88 -0.70
CA ALA A 275 -0.44 14.70 -0.42
C ALA A 275 -0.37 15.40 0.95
N GLN A 276 0.19 14.74 1.96
CA GLN A 276 0.52 15.36 3.24
C GLN A 276 1.48 16.54 3.07
N GLY A 277 2.60 16.35 2.35
CA GLY A 277 3.57 17.41 2.09
C GLY A 277 2.96 18.61 1.36
N ALA A 278 2.07 18.36 0.39
CA ALA A 278 1.34 19.41 -0.32
C ALA A 278 0.41 20.20 0.61
N CYS A 279 -0.35 19.52 1.48
CA CYS A 279 -1.22 20.19 2.47
C CYS A 279 -0.41 21.06 3.44
N GLU A 280 0.73 20.55 3.92
CA GLU A 280 1.60 21.32 4.81
C GLU A 280 2.22 22.52 4.10
N ALA A 281 2.66 22.36 2.85
CA ALA A 281 3.26 23.42 2.06
C ALA A 281 2.28 24.56 1.74
N ILE A 282 0.99 24.27 1.48
CA ILE A 282 -0.07 25.29 1.37
C ILE A 282 -0.13 26.15 2.64
N THR A 283 0.03 25.53 3.82
CA THR A 283 -0.02 26.28 5.09
C THR A 283 1.23 27.10 5.36
N MET A 284 2.35 26.78 4.72
CA MET A 284 3.55 27.62 4.76
C MET A 284 3.38 28.82 3.82
N ASN A 285 2.85 28.59 2.62
CA ASN A 285 2.64 29.63 1.62
C ASN A 285 1.39 29.36 0.76
N SER A 286 0.29 30.06 1.04
CA SER A 286 -0.96 29.89 0.29
C SER A 286 -0.88 30.38 -1.16
N GLY A 287 0.10 31.24 -1.49
CA GLY A 287 0.30 31.77 -2.83
C GLY A 287 0.74 30.73 -3.85
N THR A 288 1.28 29.60 -3.40
CA THR A 288 1.80 28.52 -4.26
C THR A 288 0.82 27.35 -4.41
N THR A 289 -0.46 27.51 -4.03
CA THR A 289 -1.45 26.42 -4.04
C THR A 289 -1.54 25.70 -5.39
N LYS A 290 -1.49 26.45 -6.51
CA LYS A 290 -1.50 25.87 -7.86
C LYS A 290 -0.24 25.05 -8.13
N ASP A 291 0.91 25.50 -7.64
CA ASP A 291 2.18 24.77 -7.79
C ASP A 291 2.17 23.51 -6.94
N MET A 292 1.66 23.57 -5.71
CA MET A 292 1.50 22.40 -4.84
C MET A 292 0.67 21.31 -5.52
N MET A 293 -0.39 21.70 -6.22
CA MET A 293 -1.21 20.76 -7.00
C MET A 293 -0.36 20.06 -8.08
N THR A 294 0.40 20.83 -8.84
CA THR A 294 1.27 20.29 -9.89
C THR A 294 2.34 19.36 -9.33
N PHE A 295 3.06 19.78 -8.30
CA PHE A 295 4.12 18.97 -7.67
C PHE A 295 3.57 17.69 -7.04
N MET A 296 2.43 17.79 -6.35
CA MET A 296 1.75 16.63 -5.79
C MET A 296 1.39 15.63 -6.89
N LEU A 297 0.69 16.07 -7.93
CA LEU A 297 0.24 15.18 -9.00
C LEU A 297 1.41 14.58 -9.80
N VAL A 298 2.44 15.37 -10.12
CA VAL A 298 3.63 14.86 -10.81
C VAL A 298 4.37 13.85 -9.94
N GLY A 299 4.58 14.18 -8.67
CA GLY A 299 5.27 13.27 -7.75
C GLY A 299 4.48 12.00 -7.47
N GLN A 300 3.14 12.08 -7.40
CA GLN A 300 2.26 10.91 -7.26
C GLN A 300 2.22 10.06 -8.55
N ALA A 301 2.20 10.68 -9.73
CA ALA A 301 2.26 9.96 -11.00
C ALA A 301 3.52 9.09 -11.09
N ILE A 302 4.67 9.63 -10.68
CA ILE A 302 5.93 8.87 -10.62
C ILE A 302 5.91 7.84 -9.49
N GLY A 303 5.37 8.21 -8.32
CA GLY A 303 5.17 7.30 -7.19
C GLY A 303 4.27 6.09 -7.49
N GLN A 304 3.38 6.17 -8.50
CA GLN A 304 2.52 5.08 -8.95
C GLN A 304 3.18 4.10 -9.92
N THR A 305 4.30 4.47 -10.55
CA THR A 305 4.96 3.58 -11.50
C THR A 305 5.29 2.17 -10.95
N PRO A 306 5.70 1.97 -9.67
CA PRO A 306 5.96 0.63 -9.16
C PRO A 306 4.70 -0.24 -9.05
N VAL A 307 3.56 0.33 -8.65
CA VAL A 307 2.28 -0.42 -8.65
C VAL A 307 1.81 -0.72 -10.08
N ILE A 308 2.11 0.14 -11.05
CA ILE A 308 1.83 -0.16 -12.47
C ILE A 308 2.69 -1.33 -12.95
N PHE A 309 3.98 -1.40 -12.58
CA PHE A 309 4.83 -2.57 -12.89
C PHE A 309 4.26 -3.86 -12.29
N ALA A 310 3.83 -3.81 -11.02
CA ALA A 310 3.18 -4.93 -10.36
C ALA A 310 1.85 -5.32 -11.03
N LEU A 311 1.04 -4.34 -11.46
CA LEU A 311 -0.20 -4.57 -12.20
C LEU A 311 0.06 -5.25 -13.54
N VAL A 312 1.04 -4.77 -14.31
CA VAL A 312 1.42 -5.36 -15.59
C VAL A 312 1.89 -6.81 -15.42
N VAL A 313 2.76 -7.08 -14.44
CA VAL A 313 3.18 -8.46 -14.13
C VAL A 313 1.99 -9.32 -13.71
N SER A 314 1.08 -8.79 -12.89
CA SER A 314 -0.13 -9.52 -12.48
C SER A 314 -1.02 -9.88 -13.67
N LEU A 315 -1.26 -8.93 -14.57
CA LEU A 315 -2.04 -9.15 -15.79
C LEU A 315 -1.34 -10.15 -16.72
N MET A 316 -0.02 -10.06 -16.87
CA MET A 316 0.74 -11.03 -17.65
C MET A 316 0.65 -12.44 -17.07
N LEU A 317 0.77 -12.60 -15.74
CA LEU A 317 0.61 -13.89 -15.09
C LEU A 317 -0.81 -14.47 -15.30
N ILE A 318 -1.84 -13.62 -15.25
CA ILE A 318 -3.24 -14.00 -15.46
C ILE A 318 -3.56 -14.32 -16.93
N PHE A 319 -3.03 -13.58 -17.90
CA PHE A 319 -3.48 -13.71 -19.29
C PHE A 319 -2.50 -14.44 -20.22
N ILE A 320 -1.21 -14.52 -19.89
CA ILE A 320 -0.24 -15.23 -20.74
C ILE A 320 -0.34 -16.75 -20.46
N PRO A 321 -0.46 -17.57 -21.52
CA PRO A 321 -0.32 -19.02 -21.41
C PRO A 321 1.18 -19.38 -21.34
N PHE A 322 1.64 -19.85 -20.19
CA PHE A 322 3.03 -20.28 -19.98
C PHE A 322 3.25 -21.72 -20.46
N SER A 323 2.79 -22.05 -21.67
CA SER A 323 2.82 -23.41 -22.23
C SER A 323 4.24 -23.99 -22.34
N ASN A 324 5.24 -23.12 -22.48
CA ASN A 324 6.65 -23.49 -22.63
C ASN A 324 7.34 -23.71 -21.27
N MET A 325 6.68 -23.42 -20.15
CA MET A 325 7.26 -23.65 -18.83
C MET A 325 6.95 -25.04 -18.30
N PRO A 326 7.91 -25.69 -17.64
CA PRO A 326 7.72 -27.05 -17.15
C PRO A 326 6.71 -27.08 -16.01
N ALA A 327 5.74 -28.00 -16.12
CA ALA A 327 4.66 -28.26 -15.18
C ALA A 327 5.11 -28.89 -13.85
N ASN A 328 6.08 -28.27 -13.18
CA ASN A 328 6.73 -28.79 -11.99
C ASN A 328 7.02 -27.68 -10.97
N LEU A 329 7.71 -28.05 -9.89
CA LEU A 329 8.07 -27.13 -8.81
C LEU A 329 8.99 -25.98 -9.25
N VAL A 330 9.77 -26.16 -10.32
CA VAL A 330 10.66 -25.14 -10.87
C VAL A 330 9.83 -24.05 -11.55
N GLY A 331 8.90 -24.43 -12.43
CA GLY A 331 7.96 -23.48 -13.06
C GLY A 331 7.09 -22.76 -12.02
N PHE A 332 6.66 -23.47 -10.97
CA PHE A 332 5.94 -22.86 -9.85
C PHE A 332 6.75 -21.76 -9.17
N SER A 333 7.98 -22.10 -8.79
CA SER A 333 8.85 -21.22 -8.03
C SER A 333 9.27 -19.98 -8.82
N ALA A 334 9.47 -20.13 -10.13
CA ALA A 334 9.78 -19.02 -11.03
C ALA A 334 8.63 -17.99 -11.08
N LEU A 335 7.39 -18.44 -11.27
CA LEU A 335 6.22 -17.57 -11.41
C LEU A 335 5.83 -16.87 -10.11
N VAL A 336 5.88 -17.58 -8.97
CA VAL A 336 5.68 -16.97 -7.65
C VAL A 336 6.81 -16.02 -7.32
N GLY A 337 8.06 -16.41 -7.61
CA GLY A 337 9.25 -15.57 -7.45
C GLY A 337 9.16 -14.28 -8.26
N ALA A 338 8.66 -14.34 -9.50
CA ALA A 338 8.45 -13.16 -10.34
C ALA A 338 7.48 -12.16 -9.68
N GLY A 339 6.37 -12.64 -9.13
CA GLY A 339 5.40 -11.80 -8.44
C GLY A 339 5.97 -11.15 -7.17
N LEU A 340 6.66 -11.93 -6.33
CA LEU A 340 7.32 -11.43 -5.12
C LEU A 340 8.40 -10.39 -5.42
N SER A 341 9.16 -10.58 -6.51
CA SER A 341 10.24 -9.68 -6.91
C SER A 341 9.74 -8.27 -7.20
N VAL A 342 8.77 -8.15 -8.11
CA VAL A 342 8.22 -6.84 -8.49
C VAL A 342 7.39 -6.22 -7.36
N GLY A 343 6.61 -7.04 -6.63
CA GLY A 343 5.72 -6.56 -5.58
C GLY A 343 6.48 -5.96 -4.40
N ILE A 344 7.42 -6.70 -3.82
CA ILE A 344 8.17 -6.27 -2.63
C ILE A 344 9.12 -5.11 -2.97
N ALA A 345 9.81 -5.17 -4.11
CA ALA A 345 10.69 -4.07 -4.55
C ALA A 345 9.89 -2.78 -4.77
N GLY A 346 8.64 -2.90 -5.23
CA GLY A 346 7.73 -1.78 -5.43
C GLY A 346 7.36 -1.03 -4.15
N ILE A 347 7.38 -1.70 -2.98
CA ILE A 347 7.09 -1.07 -1.69
C ILE A 347 8.05 0.10 -1.43
N GLY A 348 9.35 -0.17 -1.57
CA GLY A 348 10.38 0.80 -1.23
C GLY A 348 10.38 2.01 -2.15
N SER A 349 10.38 1.77 -3.47
CA SER A 349 10.36 2.84 -4.47
C SER A 349 9.07 3.67 -4.42
N GLY A 350 7.91 3.03 -4.21
CA GLY A 350 6.63 3.74 -4.11
C GLY A 350 6.61 4.71 -2.93
N TYR A 351 7.03 4.25 -1.75
CA TYR A 351 7.06 5.08 -0.54
C TYR A 351 8.13 6.18 -0.62
N GLY A 352 9.35 5.82 -1.05
CA GLY A 352 10.46 6.76 -1.20
C GLY A 352 10.17 7.90 -2.16
N ASN A 353 9.52 7.62 -3.31
CA ASN A 353 9.09 8.65 -4.25
C ASN A 353 8.08 9.62 -3.62
N GLY A 354 7.16 9.09 -2.80
CA GLY A 354 6.19 9.89 -2.07
C GLY A 354 6.80 10.91 -1.13
N ILE A 355 7.76 10.48 -0.30
CA ILE A 355 8.45 11.36 0.67
C ILE A 355 9.26 12.43 -0.07
N ASN A 356 9.94 12.06 -1.16
CA ASN A 356 10.65 13.04 -1.99
C ASN A 356 9.69 14.11 -2.55
N GLY A 357 8.55 13.69 -3.11
CA GLY A 357 7.52 14.62 -3.58
C GLY A 357 6.94 15.52 -2.48
N ALA A 358 6.75 14.98 -1.28
CA ALA A 358 6.30 15.73 -0.12
C ALA A 358 7.27 16.88 0.24
N SER A 359 8.57 16.57 0.31
CA SER A 359 9.60 17.57 0.60
C SER A 359 9.81 18.56 -0.54
N ALA A 360 9.63 18.14 -1.80
CA ALA A 360 9.64 19.06 -2.93
C ALA A 360 8.52 20.11 -2.82
N CYS A 361 7.31 19.71 -2.43
CA CYS A 361 6.21 20.65 -2.17
C CYS A 361 6.60 21.69 -1.10
N ARG A 362 7.17 21.24 0.03
CA ARG A 362 7.66 22.14 1.09
C ARG A 362 8.80 23.04 0.59
N GLY A 363 9.71 22.51 -0.21
CA GLY A 363 10.81 23.26 -0.83
C GLY A 363 10.32 24.39 -1.74
N VAL A 364 9.27 24.16 -2.54
CA VAL A 364 8.63 25.21 -3.36
C VAL A 364 7.94 26.25 -2.49
N ALA A 365 7.32 25.86 -1.37
CA ALA A 365 6.71 26.83 -0.46
C ALA A 365 7.75 27.78 0.18
N LEU A 366 8.97 27.28 0.44
CA LEU A 366 10.11 28.07 0.93
C LEU A 366 10.70 28.99 -0.15
N SER A 367 10.82 28.50 -1.39
CA SER A 367 11.38 29.24 -2.53
C SER A 367 10.45 29.24 -3.77
N PRO A 368 9.38 30.06 -3.79
CA PRO A 368 8.38 30.04 -4.86
C PRO A 368 8.87 30.48 -6.24
N GLY A 369 9.98 31.18 -6.32
CA GLY A 369 10.56 31.67 -7.58
C GLY A 369 11.24 30.56 -8.40
N ASP A 370 11.57 29.44 -7.77
CA ASP A 370 12.46 28.43 -8.35
C ASP A 370 11.80 27.07 -8.57
N ARG A 371 10.57 27.12 -9.07
CA ARG A 371 9.73 25.94 -9.27
C ARG A 371 10.38 24.96 -10.26
N ALA A 372 10.86 25.45 -11.40
CA ALA A 372 11.45 24.59 -12.42
C ALA A 372 12.70 23.85 -11.91
N PRO A 373 13.69 24.52 -11.28
CA PRO A 373 14.82 23.82 -10.65
C PRO A 373 14.41 22.81 -9.57
N MET A 374 13.43 23.14 -8.73
CA MET A 374 12.94 22.24 -7.69
C MET A 374 12.26 21.00 -8.30
N LEU A 375 11.49 21.19 -9.36
CA LEU A 375 10.87 20.09 -10.10
C LEU A 375 11.95 19.16 -10.66
N THR A 376 12.97 19.70 -11.31
CA THR A 376 14.10 18.89 -11.81
C THR A 376 14.77 18.10 -10.70
N LEU A 377 15.02 18.72 -9.54
CA LEU A 377 15.64 18.03 -8.41
C LEU A 377 14.76 16.89 -7.88
N MET A 378 13.47 17.13 -7.71
CA MET A 378 12.48 16.12 -7.33
C MET A 378 12.49 14.95 -8.31
N LEU A 379 12.37 15.24 -9.61
CA LEU A 379 12.32 14.25 -10.68
C LEU A 379 13.58 13.39 -10.71
N VAL A 380 14.76 14.01 -10.58
CA VAL A 380 16.02 13.26 -10.54
C VAL A 380 16.11 12.38 -9.31
N GLY A 381 15.75 12.90 -8.13
CA GLY A 381 15.73 12.10 -6.90
C GLY A 381 14.77 10.91 -6.99
N GLN A 382 13.58 11.10 -7.58
CA GLN A 382 12.58 10.05 -7.78
C GLN A 382 13.02 9.03 -8.83
N ALA A 383 13.65 9.47 -9.92
CA ALA A 383 14.17 8.57 -10.95
C ALA A 383 15.17 7.56 -10.37
N VAL A 384 16.08 8.02 -9.50
CA VAL A 384 17.05 7.13 -8.83
C VAL A 384 16.35 6.22 -7.81
N ALA A 385 15.42 6.75 -7.02
CA ALA A 385 14.65 5.96 -6.03
C ALA A 385 13.77 4.87 -6.67
N GLN A 386 13.43 4.98 -7.95
CA GLN A 386 12.65 4.01 -8.70
C GLN A 386 13.48 2.83 -9.25
N THR A 387 14.80 2.98 -9.38
CA THR A 387 15.66 1.94 -9.98
C THR A 387 15.54 0.55 -9.33
N PRO A 388 15.37 0.38 -8.00
CA PRO A 388 15.18 -0.94 -7.41
C PRO A 388 13.89 -1.65 -7.88
N ALA A 389 12.80 -0.90 -8.09
CA ALA A 389 11.57 -1.47 -8.66
C ALA A 389 11.77 -1.91 -10.12
N ILE A 390 12.62 -1.21 -10.89
CA ILE A 390 12.99 -1.62 -12.25
C ILE A 390 13.81 -2.92 -12.20
N PHE A 391 14.72 -3.08 -11.24
CA PHE A 391 15.46 -4.34 -11.05
C PHE A 391 14.54 -5.50 -10.66
N GLY A 392 13.56 -5.26 -9.78
CA GLY A 392 12.52 -6.24 -9.46
C GLY A 392 11.68 -6.64 -10.69
N LEU A 393 11.28 -5.67 -11.51
CA LEU A 393 10.58 -5.92 -12.77
C LEU A 393 11.45 -6.74 -13.76
N LEU A 394 12.74 -6.41 -13.87
CA LEU A 394 13.67 -7.13 -14.72
C LEU A 394 13.80 -8.59 -14.29
N VAL A 395 14.01 -8.85 -13.00
CA VAL A 395 14.08 -10.22 -12.46
C VAL A 395 12.75 -10.96 -12.68
N ALA A 396 11.61 -10.29 -12.50
CA ALA A 396 10.31 -10.88 -12.79
C ALA A 396 10.16 -11.32 -14.25
N PHE A 397 10.54 -10.47 -15.21
CA PHE A 397 10.51 -10.82 -16.63
C PHE A 397 11.47 -11.96 -16.98
N ILE A 398 12.66 -11.96 -16.41
CA ILE A 398 13.61 -13.07 -16.62
C ILE A 398 13.02 -14.38 -16.10
N LEU A 399 12.44 -14.39 -14.90
CA LEU A 399 11.82 -15.59 -14.33
C LEU A 399 10.61 -16.08 -15.14
N MET A 400 9.83 -15.16 -15.73
CA MET A 400 8.65 -15.49 -16.53
C MET A 400 8.97 -16.04 -17.92
N PHE A 401 10.03 -15.56 -18.57
CA PHE A 401 10.28 -15.83 -19.99
C PHE A 401 11.56 -16.65 -20.26
N LYS A 402 12.45 -16.83 -19.28
CA LYS A 402 13.62 -17.70 -19.43
C LYS A 402 13.19 -19.16 -19.55
N ALA A 403 13.70 -19.84 -20.58
CA ALA A 403 13.54 -21.28 -20.73
C ALA A 403 14.20 -22.01 -19.55
N GLN A 404 13.41 -22.80 -18.83
CA GLN A 404 13.87 -23.57 -17.67
C GLN A 404 14.35 -24.94 -18.15
N THR A 405 15.58 -24.97 -18.67
CA THR A 405 16.24 -26.20 -19.16
C THR A 405 17.09 -26.80 -18.06
N GLY A 406 16.55 -27.75 -17.30
CA GLY A 406 17.28 -28.42 -16.22
C GLY A 406 16.44 -29.46 -15.49
N PRO A 407 17.08 -30.31 -14.65
CA PRO A 407 16.37 -31.31 -13.88
C PRO A 407 15.45 -30.66 -12.83
N ALA A 408 14.24 -31.21 -12.70
CA ALA A 408 13.20 -30.72 -11.80
C ALA A 408 13.50 -31.03 -10.33
N THR A 409 14.55 -30.42 -9.78
CA THR A 409 15.02 -30.67 -8.41
C THR A 409 14.52 -29.59 -7.44
N LEU A 410 14.38 -29.95 -6.16
CA LEU A 410 14.02 -29.00 -5.11
C LEU A 410 15.01 -27.82 -5.00
N PRO A 411 16.35 -28.03 -5.07
CA PRO A 411 17.30 -26.91 -5.09
C PRO A 411 17.08 -25.93 -6.24
N ALA A 412 16.85 -26.42 -7.47
CA ALA A 412 16.59 -25.56 -8.62
C ALA A 412 15.31 -24.73 -8.44
N ALA A 413 14.26 -25.34 -7.90
CA ALA A 413 13.02 -24.63 -7.57
C ALA A 413 13.25 -23.54 -6.52
N MET A 414 13.91 -23.88 -5.40
CA MET A 414 14.20 -22.92 -4.34
C MET A 414 15.13 -21.80 -4.81
N ALA A 415 16.06 -22.06 -5.74
CA ALA A 415 16.92 -21.03 -6.32
C ALA A 415 16.10 -19.94 -7.02
N LEU A 416 15.13 -20.32 -7.87
CA LEU A 416 14.30 -19.35 -8.60
C LEU A 416 13.35 -18.56 -7.68
N LEU A 417 12.75 -19.22 -6.69
CA LEU A 417 11.94 -18.54 -5.69
C LEU A 417 12.80 -17.54 -4.88
N SER A 418 13.98 -17.98 -4.46
CA SER A 418 14.92 -17.17 -3.69
C SER A 418 15.47 -15.99 -4.49
N ALA A 419 15.65 -16.14 -5.80
CA ALA A 419 16.07 -15.05 -6.68
C ALA A 419 15.03 -13.91 -6.68
N GLY A 420 13.75 -14.27 -6.83
CA GLY A 420 12.65 -13.31 -6.75
C GLY A 420 12.57 -12.62 -5.39
N PHE A 421 12.63 -13.40 -4.31
CA PHE A 421 12.58 -12.90 -2.94
C PHE A 421 13.78 -12.01 -2.57
N CYS A 422 14.99 -12.42 -2.97
CA CYS A 422 16.23 -11.67 -2.76
C CYS A 422 16.17 -10.30 -3.43
N MET A 423 15.77 -10.23 -4.70
CA MET A 423 15.63 -8.95 -5.40
C MET A 423 14.48 -8.11 -4.82
N GLY A 424 13.35 -8.73 -4.47
CA GLY A 424 12.22 -8.05 -3.84
C GLY A 424 12.63 -7.33 -2.55
N LEU A 425 13.19 -8.07 -1.58
CA LEU A 425 13.65 -7.50 -0.31
C LEU A 425 14.84 -6.55 -0.48
N GLY A 426 15.80 -6.91 -1.34
CA GLY A 426 16.97 -6.09 -1.63
C GLY A 426 16.64 -4.74 -2.26
N GLY A 427 15.46 -4.62 -2.90
CA GLY A 427 14.98 -3.36 -3.46
C GLY A 427 14.25 -2.45 -2.48
N LEU A 428 13.75 -2.99 -1.36
CA LEU A 428 12.94 -2.23 -0.40
C LEU A 428 13.75 -1.12 0.28
N GLY A 429 14.90 -1.45 0.84
CA GLY A 429 15.76 -0.49 1.56
C GLY A 429 16.24 0.66 0.68
N PRO A 430 16.90 0.39 -0.45
CA PRO A 430 17.39 1.43 -1.36
C PRO A 430 16.28 2.34 -1.91
N GLY A 431 15.11 1.80 -2.22
CA GLY A 431 13.97 2.62 -2.68
C GLY A 431 13.58 3.68 -1.65
N ILE A 432 13.48 3.28 -0.37
CA ILE A 432 13.15 4.20 0.73
C ILE A 432 14.32 5.16 1.02
N GLY A 433 15.56 4.65 1.12
CA GLY A 433 16.75 5.44 1.42
C GLY A 433 17.05 6.51 0.37
N ASN A 434 16.88 6.17 -0.91
CA ASN A 434 17.01 7.13 -1.99
C ASN A 434 15.91 8.20 -1.93
N GLY A 435 14.70 7.82 -1.56
CA GLY A 435 13.60 8.74 -1.28
C GLY A 435 13.92 9.73 -0.17
N PHE A 436 14.46 9.27 0.96
CA PHE A 436 14.91 10.14 2.06
C PHE A 436 16.00 11.11 1.63
N THR A 437 16.98 10.62 0.86
CA THR A 437 18.07 11.45 0.36
C THR A 437 17.55 12.54 -0.59
N GLY A 438 16.64 12.18 -1.51
CA GLY A 438 15.99 13.13 -2.41
C GLY A 438 15.11 14.14 -1.66
N ALA A 439 14.40 13.69 -0.63
CA ALA A 439 13.58 14.55 0.21
C ALA A 439 14.42 15.60 0.96
N ALA A 440 15.53 15.18 1.57
CA ALA A 440 16.47 16.09 2.24
C ALA A 440 17.12 17.07 1.25
N ALA A 441 17.44 16.62 0.04
CA ALA A 441 17.96 17.47 -1.02
C ALA A 441 16.95 18.55 -1.45
N CYS A 442 15.67 18.18 -1.63
CA CYS A 442 14.61 19.13 -1.98
C CYS A 442 14.38 20.16 -0.87
N GLU A 443 14.38 19.74 0.39
CA GLU A 443 14.25 20.66 1.53
C GLU A 443 15.44 21.62 1.62
N ALA A 444 16.67 21.11 1.51
CA ALA A 444 17.88 21.92 1.50
C ALA A 444 17.90 22.93 0.33
N ALA A 445 17.49 22.50 -0.87
CA ALA A 445 17.39 23.35 -2.05
C ALA A 445 16.28 24.41 -1.96
N GLY A 446 15.30 24.21 -1.07
CA GLY A 446 14.29 25.20 -0.72
C GLY A 446 14.85 26.30 0.17
N HIS A 447 15.79 25.98 1.05
CA HIS A 447 16.48 26.95 1.91
C HIS A 447 17.67 27.64 1.24
N ARG A 448 18.41 26.93 0.37
CA ARG A 448 19.62 27.42 -0.31
C ARG A 448 19.52 27.19 -1.82
N PRO A 449 18.73 28.01 -2.54
CA PRO A 449 18.50 27.86 -3.96
C PRO A 449 19.77 28.04 -4.82
N ASP A 450 20.71 28.84 -4.33
CA ASP A 450 22.02 29.13 -4.94
C ASP A 450 22.96 27.91 -4.92
N GLN A 451 22.81 27.01 -3.94
CA GLN A 451 23.67 25.83 -3.77
C GLN A 451 23.12 24.56 -4.42
N ARG A 452 22.05 24.65 -5.23
CA ARG A 452 21.36 23.48 -5.83
C ARG A 452 22.27 22.54 -6.58
N GLY A 453 23.21 23.07 -7.36
CA GLY A 453 24.16 22.24 -8.11
C GLY A 453 25.01 21.35 -7.21
N LEU A 454 25.44 21.87 -6.06
CA LEU A 454 26.19 21.11 -5.06
C LEU A 454 25.29 20.10 -4.35
N ILE A 455 24.10 20.52 -3.92
CA ILE A 455 23.10 19.67 -3.24
C ILE A 455 22.73 18.47 -4.13
N MET A 456 22.48 18.71 -5.41
CA MET A 456 22.16 17.67 -6.38
C MET A 456 23.31 16.67 -6.55
N ARG A 457 24.56 17.15 -6.61
CA ARG A 457 25.73 16.27 -6.69
C ARG A 457 25.87 15.41 -5.44
N THR A 458 25.72 15.99 -4.25
CA THR A 458 25.77 15.24 -2.98
C THR A 458 24.64 14.23 -2.89
N MET A 459 23.42 14.60 -3.30
CA MET A 459 22.27 13.70 -3.39
C MET A 459 22.59 12.49 -4.27
N LEU A 460 23.11 12.71 -5.48
CA LEU A 460 23.44 11.62 -6.41
C LEU A 460 24.54 10.70 -5.88
N VAL A 461 25.57 11.24 -5.22
CA VAL A 461 26.62 10.42 -4.59
C VAL A 461 26.03 9.55 -3.47
N ALA A 462 25.22 10.14 -2.59
CA ALA A 462 24.60 9.40 -1.48
C ALA A 462 23.62 8.33 -1.99
N GLN A 463 22.80 8.66 -2.99
CA GLN A 463 21.89 7.69 -3.62
C GLN A 463 22.66 6.57 -4.33
N ALA A 464 23.78 6.87 -5.01
CA ALA A 464 24.63 5.85 -5.63
C ALA A 464 25.20 4.86 -4.59
N VAL A 465 25.63 5.36 -3.43
CA VAL A 465 26.11 4.51 -2.33
C VAL A 465 24.98 3.66 -1.76
N ALA A 466 23.81 4.24 -1.50
CA ALA A 466 22.65 3.51 -1.00
C ALA A 466 22.18 2.41 -1.99
N GLN A 467 22.28 2.68 -3.29
CA GLN A 467 21.90 1.75 -4.36
C GLN A 467 22.76 0.47 -4.41
N SER A 468 23.99 0.50 -3.87
CA SER A 468 24.92 -0.65 -3.92
C SER A 468 24.30 -1.95 -3.39
N THR A 469 23.48 -1.86 -2.33
CA THR A 469 22.81 -3.03 -1.73
C THR A 469 21.76 -3.66 -2.66
N ALA A 470 21.04 -2.86 -3.46
CA ALA A 470 20.15 -3.38 -4.50
C ALA A 470 20.94 -4.06 -5.63
N ILE A 471 22.14 -3.57 -5.95
CA ILE A 471 23.02 -4.21 -6.93
C ILE A 471 23.53 -5.55 -6.39
N TYR A 472 23.90 -5.65 -5.10
CA TYR A 472 24.29 -6.92 -4.51
C TYR A 472 23.16 -7.95 -4.57
N ALA A 473 21.93 -7.54 -4.25
CA ALA A 473 20.75 -8.41 -4.37
C ALA A 473 20.49 -8.83 -5.82
N LEU A 474 20.62 -7.91 -6.78
CA LEU A 474 20.49 -8.20 -8.21
C LEU A 474 21.53 -9.20 -8.69
N VAL A 475 22.80 -9.05 -8.27
CA VAL A 475 23.89 -9.97 -8.60
C VAL A 475 23.59 -11.36 -8.05
N ILE A 476 23.17 -11.47 -6.78
CA ILE A 476 22.81 -12.77 -6.19
C ILE A 476 21.60 -13.39 -6.91
N ALA A 477 20.58 -12.60 -7.24
CA ALA A 477 19.45 -13.08 -8.03
C ALA A 477 19.89 -13.61 -9.40
N PHE A 478 20.83 -12.95 -10.08
CA PHE A 478 21.39 -13.44 -11.34
C PHE A 478 22.21 -14.72 -11.17
N VAL A 479 23.02 -14.83 -10.11
CA VAL A 479 23.73 -16.08 -9.81
C VAL A 479 22.74 -17.23 -9.61
N LEU A 480 21.66 -17.00 -8.85
CA LEU A 480 20.60 -17.99 -8.62
C LEU A 480 19.78 -18.36 -9.87
N ILE A 481 19.75 -17.51 -10.89
CA ILE A 481 18.96 -17.73 -12.11
C ILE A 481 19.79 -18.35 -13.24
N PHE A 482 21.06 -17.95 -13.35
CA PHE A 482 21.91 -18.24 -14.51
C PHE A 482 23.08 -19.17 -14.21
N VAL A 483 23.52 -19.29 -12.95
CA VAL A 483 24.72 -20.05 -12.59
C VAL A 483 24.36 -21.31 -11.81
N VAL A 484 23.43 -21.20 -10.86
CA VAL A 484 22.84 -22.31 -10.09
C VAL A 484 21.65 -22.86 -10.87
#